data_AF-A0A7W0Q4E5-F1
#
_entry.id   AF-A0A7W0Q4E5-F1
#
_cell.length_a   1.000
_cell.length_b   1.000
_cell.length_c   1.000
_cell.angle_alpha   90.00
_cell.angle_beta   90.00
_cell.angle_gamma   90.00
#
_symmetry.space_group_name_H-M   'P 1'
#
loop_
_entity.id
_entity.type
_entity.pdbx_description
1 polymer ?
#
loop_
_entity_poly.entity_id
_entity_poly.type
_entity_poly.pdbx_seq_one_letter_code
_entity_poly.pdbx_strand_id
1 'polypeptide(L)'
;MKAVICTLVFAAGCGGTKTDDCQKFADKSAPVLRGIAKEAGKELTKEHLATMVKTCREKGNAGDQAMFECVLGASGEAAVADCWEQGMKGYLDDTKGGGANRVSREQRDLERLGKNAKAYFAANGGYPEGSAGPTAECCKVSPHSCKPDPAVWTGVWKALDFSIDRTYHAQYSYEGTPTSFVAKALVNMDCDEDVLEVVVTGSVDASKAPIIETAVAGKD
;
A
#
# COMPACT_ATOMS: atom_id res chain seq x y z
N MET A 1 -29.17 58.21 49.80
CA MET A 1 -27.90 57.73 49.20
C MET A 1 -28.18 56.42 48.50
N LYS A 2 -28.13 56.38 47.17
CA LYS A 2 -28.36 55.16 46.36
C LYS A 2 -27.04 54.40 46.23
N ALA A 3 -26.99 53.18 46.75
CA ALA A 3 -25.86 52.28 46.54
C ALA A 3 -26.01 51.60 45.17
N VAL A 4 -25.05 51.84 44.29
CA VAL A 4 -24.93 51.20 42.98
C VAL A 4 -24.08 49.95 43.16
N ILE A 5 -24.70 48.77 43.01
CA ILE A 5 -24.01 47.48 43.03
C ILE A 5 -23.54 47.19 41.60
N CYS A 6 -22.24 47.42 41.36
CA CYS A 6 -21.56 46.97 40.14
C CYS A 6 -21.32 45.45 40.22
N THR A 7 -22.14 44.69 39.50
CA THR A 7 -21.90 43.25 39.31
C THR A 7 -20.86 43.08 38.20
N LEU A 8 -19.61 42.83 38.58
CA LEU A 8 -18.52 42.44 37.68
C LEU A 8 -18.71 40.99 37.25
N VAL A 9 -19.24 40.77 36.05
CA VAL A 9 -19.24 39.46 35.39
C VAL A 9 -17.85 39.26 34.78
N PHE A 10 -16.99 38.49 35.47
CA PHE A 10 -15.78 37.96 34.88
C PHE A 10 -16.16 36.86 33.88
N ALA A 11 -16.26 37.21 32.60
CA ALA A 11 -16.19 36.23 31.53
C ALA A 11 -14.76 35.66 31.49
N ALA A 12 -14.51 34.60 32.26
CA ALA A 12 -13.35 33.75 32.05
C ALA A 12 -13.51 33.11 30.66
N GLY A 13 -12.92 33.75 29.66
CA GLY A 13 -12.82 33.18 28.33
C GLY A 13 -12.09 31.84 28.44
N CYS A 14 -12.82 30.75 28.22
CA CYS A 14 -12.27 29.43 28.01
C CYS A 14 -11.38 29.47 26.75
N GLY A 15 -10.16 29.96 26.90
CA GLY A 15 -9.09 29.88 25.91
C GLY A 15 -8.61 28.44 25.83
N GLY A 16 -9.47 27.55 25.33
CA GLY A 16 -9.09 26.18 25.01
C GLY A 16 -7.98 26.25 23.96
N THR A 17 -6.78 25.85 24.36
CA THR A 17 -5.67 25.63 23.42
C THR A 17 -6.18 24.73 22.31
N LYS A 18 -6.24 25.25 21.08
CA LYS A 18 -6.66 24.45 19.92
C LYS A 18 -5.69 23.29 19.78
N THR A 19 -6.19 22.09 20.02
CA THR A 19 -5.46 20.85 19.79
C THR A 19 -5.11 20.74 18.31
N ASP A 20 -3.84 20.53 17.97
CA ASP A 20 -3.43 20.29 16.58
C ASP A 20 -3.85 18.90 16.10
N ASP A 21 -3.74 18.68 14.79
CA ASP A 21 -4.21 17.44 14.16
C ASP A 21 -3.37 16.22 14.57
N CYS A 22 -2.08 16.39 14.90
CA CYS A 22 -1.27 15.30 15.44
C CYS A 22 -1.77 14.85 16.82
N GLN A 23 -2.13 15.80 17.69
CA GLN A 23 -2.69 15.49 18.99
C GLN A 23 -4.10 14.89 18.85
N LYS A 24 -4.95 15.41 17.95
CA LYS A 24 -6.27 14.81 17.67
C LYS A 24 -6.16 13.38 17.15
N PHE A 25 -5.23 13.12 16.22
CA PHE A 25 -4.97 11.77 15.70
C PHE A 25 -4.58 10.83 16.83
N ALA A 26 -3.67 11.25 17.71
CA ALA A 26 -3.24 10.46 18.85
C ALA A 26 -4.37 10.17 19.85
N ASP A 27 -5.15 11.20 20.18
CA ASP A 27 -6.25 11.09 21.13
C ASP A 27 -7.35 10.15 20.59
N LYS A 28 -7.71 10.28 19.31
CA LYS A 28 -8.67 9.38 18.65
C LYS A 28 -8.17 7.95 18.57
N SER A 29 -6.88 7.75 18.30
CA SER A 29 -6.27 6.42 18.16
C SER A 29 -6.05 5.70 19.49
N ALA A 30 -5.99 6.43 20.60
CA ALA A 30 -5.61 5.88 21.89
C ALA A 30 -6.48 4.68 22.37
N PRO A 31 -7.82 4.66 22.22
CA PRO A 31 -8.64 3.51 22.61
C PRO A 31 -8.29 2.23 21.81
N VAL A 32 -8.12 2.36 20.49
CA VAL A 32 -7.76 1.24 19.61
C VAL A 32 -6.35 0.73 19.94
N LEU A 33 -5.37 1.62 20.04
CA LEU A 33 -4.00 1.27 20.39
C LEU A 33 -3.88 0.61 21.77
N ARG A 34 -4.73 0.98 22.74
CA ARG A 34 -4.79 0.30 24.04
C ARG A 34 -5.32 -1.13 23.90
N GLY A 35 -6.34 -1.34 23.08
CA GLY A 35 -6.87 -2.68 22.77
C GLY A 35 -5.77 -3.58 22.19
N ILE A 36 -5.11 -3.10 21.14
CA ILE A 36 -4.00 -3.80 20.47
C ILE A 36 -2.85 -4.09 21.45
N ALA A 37 -2.43 -3.10 22.25
CA ALA A 37 -1.37 -3.29 23.23
C ALA A 37 -1.74 -4.36 24.26
N LYS A 38 -2.97 -4.33 24.77
CA LYS A 38 -3.47 -5.29 25.76
C LYS A 38 -3.49 -6.72 25.23
N GLU A 39 -3.95 -6.93 24.00
CA GLU A 39 -3.92 -8.25 23.33
C GLU A 39 -2.49 -8.77 23.16
N ALA A 40 -1.53 -7.88 22.93
CA ALA A 40 -0.11 -8.22 22.86
C ALA A 40 0.56 -8.39 24.24
N GLY A 41 -0.18 -8.31 25.35
CA GLY A 41 0.38 -8.38 26.71
C GLY A 41 1.23 -7.17 27.08
N LYS A 42 0.98 -6.01 26.45
CA LYS A 42 1.69 -4.74 26.65
C LYS A 42 0.76 -3.65 27.17
N GLU A 43 1.34 -2.55 27.63
CA GLU A 43 0.60 -1.36 28.08
C GLU A 43 0.91 -0.15 27.18
N LEU A 44 -0.14 0.58 26.78
CA LEU A 44 0.01 1.86 26.10
C LEU A 44 0.03 3.01 27.12
N THR A 45 1.22 3.57 27.37
CA THR A 45 1.42 4.68 28.31
C THR A 45 1.18 6.05 27.66
N LYS A 46 1.10 7.10 28.49
CA LYS A 46 1.06 8.50 28.01
C LYS A 46 2.32 8.88 27.24
N GLU A 47 3.46 8.30 27.58
CA GLU A 47 4.75 8.56 26.91
C GLU A 47 4.75 8.00 25.48
N HIS A 48 4.10 6.85 25.24
CA HIS A 48 3.92 6.32 23.89
C HIS A 48 3.08 7.27 23.04
N LEU A 49 1.95 7.77 23.56
CA LEU A 49 1.11 8.74 22.85
C LEU A 49 1.85 10.06 22.59
N ALA A 50 2.59 10.56 23.58
CA ALA A 50 3.39 11.78 23.42
C ALA A 50 4.48 11.62 22.34
N THR A 51 5.13 10.44 22.29
CA THR A 51 6.11 10.11 21.25
C THR A 51 5.47 10.06 19.87
N MET A 52 4.26 9.50 19.76
CA MET A 52 3.50 9.49 18.51
C MET A 52 3.15 10.90 18.03
N VAL A 53 2.68 11.77 18.93
CA VAL A 53 2.41 13.19 18.62
C VAL A 53 3.67 13.92 18.18
N LYS A 54 4.78 13.73 18.91
CA LYS A 54 6.08 14.32 18.57
C LYS A 54 6.53 13.89 17.16
N THR A 55 6.48 12.60 16.88
CA THR A 55 6.90 12.03 15.58
C THR A 55 6.04 12.58 14.44
N CYS A 56 4.71 12.65 14.64
CA CYS A 56 3.79 13.25 13.66
C CYS A 56 4.17 14.71 13.35
N ARG A 57 4.50 15.51 14.37
CA ARG A 57 4.88 16.92 14.18
C ARG A 57 6.24 17.07 13.48
N GLU A 58 7.20 16.20 13.78
CA GLU A 58 8.56 16.28 13.23
C GLU A 58 8.64 15.75 11.79
N LYS A 59 7.94 14.66 11.48
CA LYS A 59 8.03 13.96 10.20
C LYS A 59 6.84 14.17 9.28
N GLY A 60 5.77 14.78 9.79
CA GLY A 60 4.49 14.83 9.10
C GLY A 60 3.84 13.44 9.01
N ASN A 61 2.91 13.29 8.07
CA ASN A 61 2.13 12.08 7.82
C ASN A 61 2.54 11.36 6.52
N ALA A 62 3.74 11.62 6.00
CA ALA A 62 4.14 11.21 4.65
C ALA A 62 4.14 9.69 4.37
N GLY A 63 4.20 8.84 5.41
CA GLY A 63 4.09 7.38 5.26
C GLY A 63 2.67 6.83 5.47
N ASP A 64 1.79 7.58 6.13
CA ASP A 64 0.51 7.10 6.66
C ASP A 64 -0.63 8.09 6.39
N GLN A 65 -0.52 8.92 5.35
CA GLN A 65 -1.46 10.03 5.12
C GLN A 65 -2.91 9.55 5.02
N ALA A 66 -3.16 8.44 4.33
CA ALA A 66 -4.50 7.86 4.22
C ALA A 66 -5.06 7.41 5.58
N MET A 67 -4.23 6.78 6.42
CA MET A 67 -4.62 6.39 7.78
C MET A 67 -4.89 7.62 8.65
N PHE A 68 -4.03 8.63 8.55
CA PHE A 68 -4.14 9.88 9.28
C PHE A 68 -5.45 10.62 8.96
N GLU A 69 -5.76 10.79 7.68
CA GLU A 69 -7.01 11.41 7.22
C GLU A 69 -8.25 10.61 7.64
N CYS A 70 -8.18 9.27 7.52
CA CYS A 70 -9.26 8.37 7.95
C CYS A 70 -9.57 8.56 9.45
N VAL A 71 -8.56 8.46 10.32
CA VAL A 71 -8.74 8.60 11.78
C VAL A 71 -9.27 9.98 12.14
N LEU A 72 -8.77 11.04 11.51
CA LEU A 72 -9.26 12.40 11.77
C LEU A 72 -10.71 12.59 11.32
N GLY A 73 -11.12 11.99 10.21
CA GLY A 73 -12.51 12.03 9.71
C GLY A 73 -13.49 11.11 10.45
N ALA A 74 -13.00 10.06 11.11
CA ALA A 74 -13.83 9.04 11.75
C ALA A 74 -14.69 9.59 12.90
N SER A 75 -15.97 9.20 12.93
CA SER A 75 -16.94 9.56 13.97
C SER A 75 -17.10 8.42 14.99
N GLY A 76 -16.34 8.48 16.07
CA GLY A 76 -16.40 7.51 17.18
C GLY A 76 -15.37 6.39 17.08
N GLU A 77 -15.28 5.59 18.14
CA GLU A 77 -14.20 4.60 18.32
C GLU A 77 -14.24 3.45 17.30
N ALA A 78 -15.44 2.98 16.93
CA ALA A 78 -15.58 1.89 15.95
C ALA A 78 -15.02 2.28 14.57
N ALA A 79 -15.37 3.47 14.07
CA ALA A 79 -14.84 3.97 12.80
C ALA A 79 -13.32 4.20 12.85
N VAL A 80 -12.78 4.60 14.01
CA VAL A 80 -11.33 4.69 14.20
C VAL A 80 -10.68 3.31 14.17
N ALA A 81 -11.31 2.29 14.77
CA ALA A 81 -10.82 0.91 14.72
C ALA A 81 -10.75 0.40 13.27
N ASP A 82 -11.79 0.67 12.46
CA ASP A 82 -11.81 0.31 11.04
C ASP A 82 -10.66 0.98 10.26
N CYS A 83 -10.37 2.26 10.55
CA CYS A 83 -9.23 2.96 9.94
C CYS A 83 -7.89 2.31 10.29
N TRP A 84 -7.70 1.91 11.56
CA TRP A 84 -6.50 1.23 12.02
C TRP A 84 -6.38 -0.17 11.44
N GLU A 85 -7.47 -0.93 11.33
CA GLU A 85 -7.47 -2.25 10.71
C GLU A 85 -7.05 -2.16 9.24
N GLN A 86 -7.63 -1.24 8.47
CA GLN A 86 -7.27 -1.03 7.07
C GLN A 86 -5.81 -0.57 6.90
N GLY A 87 -5.38 0.38 7.74
CA GLY A 87 -4.01 0.88 7.74
C GLY A 87 -2.99 -0.19 8.13
N MET A 88 -3.28 -0.96 9.17
CA MET A 88 -2.42 -2.03 9.65
C MET A 88 -2.48 -3.27 8.77
N LYS A 89 -3.57 -3.52 8.03
CA LYS A 89 -3.60 -4.56 7.00
C LYS A 89 -2.53 -4.27 5.96
N GLY A 90 -2.46 -3.02 5.48
CA GLY A 90 -1.35 -2.56 4.64
C GLY A 90 0.01 -2.79 5.29
N TYR A 91 0.18 -2.41 6.57
CA TYR A 91 1.45 -2.58 7.29
C TYR A 91 1.83 -4.04 7.58
N LEU A 92 0.88 -4.92 7.88
CA LEU A 92 1.10 -6.33 8.20
C LEU A 92 1.33 -7.17 6.95
N ASP A 93 0.59 -6.87 5.89
CA ASP A 93 0.92 -7.30 4.53
C ASP A 93 2.35 -6.81 4.21
N ASP A 94 2.70 -5.60 4.69
CA ASP A 94 4.02 -4.98 4.56
C ASP A 94 5.09 -5.36 5.63
N THR A 95 4.84 -6.26 6.59
CA THR A 95 5.85 -6.63 7.64
C THR A 95 5.92 -8.09 8.08
N LYS A 96 4.88 -8.92 7.91
CA LYS A 96 4.93 -10.34 8.36
C LYS A 96 5.52 -11.32 7.37
N GLY A 97 5.86 -10.89 6.16
CA GLY A 97 6.49 -11.76 5.18
C GLY A 97 8.01 -11.56 5.11
N GLY A 98 8.77 -12.44 5.76
CA GLY A 98 10.14 -12.70 5.33
C GLY A 98 10.22 -13.08 3.83
N GLY A 99 9.13 -13.61 3.26
CA GLY A 99 8.88 -13.74 1.81
C GLY A 99 7.52 -13.21 1.33
N ALA A 100 6.43 -13.30 2.11
CA ALA A 100 5.05 -12.94 1.71
C ALA A 100 4.81 -11.45 1.34
N ASN A 101 5.73 -10.61 1.75
CA ASN A 101 5.68 -9.16 1.69
C ASN A 101 6.57 -8.60 0.56
N ARG A 102 7.38 -9.48 -0.01
CA ARG A 102 8.14 -9.21 -1.22
C ARG A 102 7.37 -9.71 -2.42
N VAL A 103 6.66 -10.85 -2.31
CA VAL A 103 5.50 -11.19 -3.16
C VAL A 103 4.63 -9.95 -3.38
N SER A 104 4.31 -9.18 -2.33
CA SER A 104 3.41 -8.02 -2.45
C SER A 104 3.92 -6.94 -3.41
N ARG A 105 5.23 -6.74 -3.61
CA ARG A 105 5.74 -5.73 -4.55
C ARG A 105 5.57 -6.18 -5.99
N GLU A 106 6.12 -7.33 -6.35
CA GLU A 106 6.01 -7.91 -7.68
C GLU A 106 4.54 -8.25 -8.02
N GLN A 107 3.75 -8.66 -7.02
CA GLN A 107 2.30 -8.80 -7.13
C GLN A 107 1.62 -7.47 -7.39
N ARG A 108 1.91 -6.40 -6.64
CA ARG A 108 1.36 -5.07 -6.94
C ARG A 108 1.76 -4.58 -8.33
N ASP A 109 2.99 -4.87 -8.77
CA ASP A 109 3.42 -4.54 -10.13
C ASP A 109 2.60 -5.30 -11.18
N LEU A 110 2.39 -6.61 -11.02
CA LEU A 110 1.57 -7.37 -11.95
C LEU A 110 0.07 -7.07 -11.85
N GLU A 111 -0.46 -6.73 -10.67
CA GLU A 111 -1.84 -6.25 -10.50
C GLU A 111 -2.04 -4.92 -11.24
N ARG A 112 -1.05 -4.02 -11.17
CA ARG A 112 -1.03 -2.79 -11.98
C ARG A 112 -1.01 -3.12 -13.47
N LEU A 113 -0.20 -4.08 -13.90
CA LEU A 113 -0.22 -4.57 -15.28
C LEU A 113 -1.61 -5.09 -15.68
N GLY A 114 -2.25 -5.89 -14.83
CA GLY A 114 -3.60 -6.42 -15.09
C GLY A 114 -4.66 -5.33 -15.22
N LYS A 115 -4.59 -4.29 -14.38
CA LYS A 115 -5.45 -3.09 -14.51
C LYS A 115 -5.20 -2.36 -15.82
N ASN A 116 -3.94 -2.17 -16.20
CA ASN A 116 -3.58 -1.54 -17.46
C ASN A 116 -3.99 -2.38 -18.68
N ALA A 117 -3.89 -3.71 -18.60
CA ALA A 117 -4.36 -4.63 -19.64
C ALA A 117 -5.88 -4.55 -19.82
N LYS A 118 -6.64 -4.44 -18.72
CA LYS A 118 -8.08 -4.19 -18.79
C LYS A 118 -8.40 -2.84 -19.43
N ALA A 119 -7.66 -1.79 -19.11
CA ALA A 119 -7.81 -0.48 -19.73
C ALA A 119 -7.47 -0.50 -21.23
N TYR A 120 -6.38 -1.18 -21.60
CA TYR A 120 -6.00 -1.40 -23.00
C TYR A 120 -7.09 -2.16 -23.76
N PHE A 121 -7.65 -3.22 -23.17
CA PHE A 121 -8.75 -4.00 -23.75
C PHE A 121 -9.97 -3.12 -24.03
N ALA A 122 -10.36 -2.28 -23.06
CA ALA A 122 -11.48 -1.35 -23.24
C ALA A 122 -11.24 -0.34 -24.39
N ALA A 123 -9.99 0.08 -24.60
CA ALA A 123 -9.64 1.04 -25.64
C ALA A 123 -9.46 0.42 -27.04
N ASN A 124 -9.00 -0.84 -27.12
CA ASN A 124 -8.57 -1.46 -28.38
C ASN A 124 -9.42 -2.69 -28.79
N GLY A 125 -10.31 -3.17 -27.94
CA GLY A 125 -11.15 -4.35 -28.21
C GLY A 125 -10.45 -5.69 -28.10
N GLY A 126 -9.24 -5.73 -27.52
CA GLY A 126 -8.42 -6.93 -27.32
C GLY A 126 -7.22 -6.64 -26.42
N TYR A 127 -6.59 -7.67 -25.86
CA TYR A 127 -5.29 -7.52 -25.18
C TYR A 127 -4.16 -7.33 -26.20
N PRO A 128 -3.00 -6.76 -25.82
CA PRO A 128 -1.85 -6.66 -26.70
C PRO A 128 -1.38 -8.06 -27.12
N GLU A 129 -1.31 -8.30 -28.42
CA GLU A 129 -0.78 -9.53 -28.99
C GLU A 129 0.76 -9.50 -29.01
N GLY A 130 1.36 -10.66 -28.74
CA GLY A 130 2.81 -10.87 -28.82
C GLY A 130 3.40 -11.31 -27.48
N SER A 131 4.72 -11.28 -27.40
CA SER A 131 5.47 -11.70 -26.23
C SER A 131 6.57 -10.72 -25.88
N ALA A 132 6.97 -10.71 -24.60
CA ALA A 132 8.16 -10.04 -24.13
C ALA A 132 8.77 -10.76 -22.93
N GLY A 133 10.09 -10.59 -22.77
CA GLY A 133 10.87 -11.22 -21.71
C GLY A 133 11.28 -12.68 -21.99
N PRO A 134 11.81 -13.39 -20.97
CA PRO A 134 12.05 -12.88 -19.63
C PRO A 134 13.04 -11.70 -19.64
N THR A 135 12.83 -10.71 -18.76
CA THR A 135 13.84 -9.68 -18.49
C THR A 135 15.09 -10.32 -17.89
N ALA A 136 16.20 -9.59 -17.85
CA ALA A 136 17.46 -10.10 -17.30
C ALA A 136 17.29 -10.68 -15.87
N GLU A 137 17.99 -11.77 -15.60
CA GLU A 137 18.02 -12.43 -14.30
C GLU A 137 18.83 -11.61 -13.29
N CYS A 138 18.13 -10.96 -12.35
CA CYS A 138 18.73 -10.00 -11.43
C CYS A 138 19.80 -10.60 -10.50
N CYS A 139 19.70 -11.89 -10.18
CA CYS A 139 20.67 -12.59 -9.37
C CYS A 139 22.06 -12.72 -10.01
N LYS A 140 22.15 -12.65 -11.34
CA LYS A 140 23.43 -12.72 -12.06
C LYS A 140 24.13 -11.36 -12.18
N VAL A 141 23.48 -10.28 -11.75
CA VAL A 141 24.00 -8.91 -11.83
C VAL A 141 24.41 -8.44 -10.45
N SER A 142 25.64 -8.00 -10.24
CA SER A 142 26.06 -7.40 -8.95
C SER A 142 25.34 -6.05 -8.71
N PRO A 143 24.71 -5.81 -7.53
CA PRO A 143 24.80 -6.54 -6.27
C PRO A 143 23.59 -7.48 -6.00
N HIS A 144 23.29 -8.38 -6.93
CA HIS A 144 22.12 -9.28 -6.95
C HIS A 144 20.78 -8.57 -7.06
N SER A 145 20.75 -7.48 -7.83
CA SER A 145 19.54 -6.72 -8.13
C SER A 145 19.63 -6.06 -9.50
N CYS A 146 18.48 -5.89 -10.15
CA CYS A 146 18.38 -5.13 -11.38
C CYS A 146 18.13 -3.65 -11.08
N LYS A 147 18.86 -2.77 -11.77
CA LYS A 147 18.56 -1.34 -11.78
C LYS A 147 17.46 -1.04 -12.79
N PRO A 148 16.68 0.04 -12.60
CA PRO A 148 15.74 0.51 -13.62
C PRO A 148 16.44 0.73 -14.96
N ASP A 149 15.90 0.11 -16.01
CA ASP A 149 16.33 0.34 -17.38
C ASP A 149 15.09 0.53 -18.28
N PRO A 150 14.76 1.78 -18.66
CA PRO A 150 13.66 2.07 -19.56
C PRO A 150 13.74 1.36 -20.91
N ALA A 151 14.93 0.98 -21.38
CA ALA A 151 15.10 0.29 -22.66
C ALA A 151 14.52 -1.14 -22.66
N VAL A 152 14.43 -1.76 -21.49
CA VAL A 152 13.82 -3.10 -21.32
C VAL A 152 12.29 -3.04 -21.50
N TRP A 153 11.67 -1.93 -21.12
CA TRP A 153 10.21 -1.78 -21.03
C TRP A 153 9.60 -1.22 -22.33
N THR A 154 9.85 -1.91 -23.45
CA THR A 154 9.34 -1.54 -24.79
C THR A 154 8.31 -2.56 -25.32
N GLY A 155 7.76 -2.35 -26.52
CA GLY A 155 6.79 -3.27 -27.13
C GLY A 155 5.51 -3.42 -26.31
N VAL A 156 5.13 -4.67 -26.00
CA VAL A 156 3.93 -4.98 -25.19
C VAL A 156 3.97 -4.33 -23.80
N TRP A 157 5.14 -4.20 -23.18
CA TRP A 157 5.27 -3.51 -21.88
C TRP A 157 4.84 -2.05 -21.98
N LYS A 158 5.31 -1.34 -23.01
CA LYS A 158 4.94 0.04 -23.27
C LYS A 158 3.46 0.19 -23.66
N ALA A 159 2.92 -0.76 -24.43
CA ALA A 159 1.49 -0.78 -24.77
C ALA A 159 0.60 -0.90 -23.53
N LEU A 160 1.08 -1.61 -22.50
CA LEU A 160 0.43 -1.78 -21.21
C LEU A 160 0.82 -0.71 -20.18
N ASP A 161 1.52 0.35 -20.57
CA ASP A 161 2.05 1.37 -19.64
C ASP A 161 2.76 0.74 -18.42
N PHE A 162 3.53 -0.33 -18.67
CA PHE A 162 4.22 -1.09 -17.65
C PHE A 162 5.72 -0.84 -17.71
N SER A 163 6.29 -0.42 -16.59
CA SER A 163 7.72 -0.29 -16.38
C SER A 163 8.06 -0.41 -14.89
N ILE A 164 9.32 -0.75 -14.60
CA ILE A 164 9.86 -0.77 -13.24
C ILE A 164 10.92 0.33 -13.12
N ASP A 165 10.61 1.33 -12.29
CA ASP A 165 11.35 2.57 -12.09
C ASP A 165 12.22 2.58 -10.82
N ARG A 166 12.26 1.45 -10.12
CA ARG A 166 13.01 1.20 -8.90
C ARG A 166 13.88 -0.05 -9.02
N THR A 167 14.84 -0.23 -8.12
CA THR A 167 15.58 -1.51 -8.04
C THR A 167 14.63 -2.67 -7.78
N TYR A 168 14.85 -3.79 -8.45
CA TYR A 168 13.97 -4.97 -8.40
C TYR A 168 14.76 -6.29 -8.42
N HIS A 169 14.09 -7.37 -8.02
CA HIS A 169 14.69 -8.71 -7.83
C HIS A 169 13.94 -9.81 -8.61
N ALA A 170 13.21 -9.43 -9.65
CA ALA A 170 12.37 -10.35 -10.41
C ALA A 170 12.62 -10.30 -11.91
N GLN A 171 12.41 -11.44 -12.57
CA GLN A 171 12.32 -11.54 -14.03
C GLN A 171 10.87 -11.44 -14.46
N TYR A 172 10.59 -10.58 -15.43
CA TYR A 172 9.24 -10.38 -15.96
C TYR A 172 9.10 -10.98 -17.35
N SER A 173 7.98 -11.66 -17.62
CA SER A 173 7.62 -12.13 -18.95
C SER A 173 6.13 -11.94 -19.23
N TYR A 174 5.78 -11.81 -20.51
CA TYR A 174 4.42 -11.65 -21.01
C TYR A 174 4.24 -12.47 -22.29
N GLU A 175 3.09 -13.12 -22.40
CA GLU A 175 2.60 -13.74 -23.62
C GLU A 175 1.10 -13.46 -23.75
N GLY A 176 0.69 -12.91 -24.90
CA GLY A 176 -0.69 -12.48 -25.10
C GLY A 176 -1.20 -12.71 -26.52
N THR A 177 -2.52 -12.92 -26.59
CA THR A 177 -3.36 -12.94 -27.78
C THR A 177 -4.45 -11.86 -27.61
N PRO A 178 -5.26 -11.56 -28.64
CA PRO A 178 -6.37 -10.61 -28.47
C PRO A 178 -7.38 -10.99 -27.38
N THR A 179 -7.48 -12.28 -26.99
CA THR A 179 -8.49 -12.80 -26.06
C THR A 179 -7.94 -13.31 -24.73
N SER A 180 -6.63 -13.43 -24.58
CA SER A 180 -6.01 -13.91 -23.35
C SER A 180 -4.58 -13.42 -23.21
N PHE A 181 -4.08 -13.33 -21.98
CA PHE A 181 -2.66 -13.15 -21.73
C PHE A 181 -2.21 -13.84 -20.44
N VAL A 182 -0.91 -14.08 -20.34
CA VAL A 182 -0.23 -14.51 -19.13
C VAL A 182 0.98 -13.60 -18.93
N ALA A 183 1.04 -12.95 -17.77
CA ALA A 183 2.20 -12.18 -17.32
C ALA A 183 2.77 -12.84 -16.07
N LYS A 184 4.10 -12.94 -15.98
CA LYS A 184 4.79 -13.60 -14.87
C LYS A 184 5.86 -12.71 -14.28
N ALA A 185 6.08 -12.85 -12.98
CA ALA A 185 7.22 -12.31 -12.25
C ALA A 185 7.86 -13.46 -11.46
N LEU A 186 9.07 -13.85 -11.85
CA LEU A 186 9.88 -14.84 -11.15
C LEU A 186 10.80 -14.12 -10.17
N VAL A 187 10.49 -14.22 -8.89
CA VAL A 187 11.17 -13.51 -7.81
C VAL A 187 12.18 -14.43 -7.17
N ASN A 188 13.45 -14.04 -7.20
CA ASN A 188 14.53 -14.73 -6.50
C ASN A 188 15.36 -13.68 -5.75
N MET A 189 15.24 -13.70 -4.43
CA MET A 189 15.65 -12.61 -3.57
C MET A 189 17.02 -12.82 -2.97
N ASP A 190 17.24 -14.06 -2.54
CA ASP A 190 18.45 -14.47 -1.87
C ASP A 190 19.38 -15.23 -2.84
N CYS A 191 18.97 -15.32 -4.11
CA CYS A 191 19.70 -15.93 -5.21
C CYS A 191 20.02 -17.40 -4.98
N ASP A 192 19.06 -18.09 -4.40
CA ASP A 192 19.04 -19.53 -4.16
C ASP A 192 18.09 -20.23 -5.15
N GLU A 193 17.69 -21.46 -4.85
CA GLU A 193 16.78 -22.25 -5.69
C GLU A 193 15.29 -21.97 -5.40
N ASP A 194 15.01 -21.14 -4.39
CA ASP A 194 13.66 -20.84 -3.93
C ASP A 194 13.09 -19.66 -4.71
N VAL A 195 12.57 -19.99 -5.90
CA VAL A 195 11.91 -19.03 -6.78
C VAL A 195 10.42 -18.98 -6.47
N LEU A 196 9.95 -17.78 -6.15
CA LEU A 196 8.54 -17.47 -6.08
C LEU A 196 8.05 -17.03 -7.47
N GLU A 197 6.92 -17.57 -7.91
CA GLU A 197 6.26 -17.14 -9.15
C GLU A 197 4.97 -16.38 -8.83
N VAL A 198 4.87 -15.13 -9.31
CA VAL A 198 3.61 -14.40 -9.37
C VAL A 198 3.11 -14.44 -10.80
N VAL A 199 1.84 -14.79 -10.98
CA VAL A 199 1.20 -14.88 -12.30
C VAL A 199 -0.04 -14.00 -12.33
N VAL A 200 -0.19 -13.21 -13.39
CA VAL A 200 -1.44 -12.55 -13.74
C VAL A 200 -1.92 -13.08 -15.08
N THR A 201 -3.15 -13.57 -15.10
CA THR A 201 -3.81 -14.02 -16.31
C THR A 201 -4.92 -13.07 -16.68
N GLY A 202 -5.07 -12.84 -17.98
CA GLY A 202 -6.25 -12.21 -18.55
C GLY A 202 -6.96 -13.17 -19.48
N SER A 203 -8.28 -13.13 -19.45
CA SER A 203 -9.14 -13.85 -20.39
C SER A 203 -10.35 -13.00 -20.77
N VAL A 204 -11.12 -13.47 -21.74
CA VAL A 204 -12.37 -12.86 -22.17
C VAL A 204 -13.49 -13.87 -21.91
N ASP A 205 -14.51 -13.46 -21.18
CA ASP A 205 -15.65 -14.33 -20.87
C ASP A 205 -16.62 -14.48 -22.05
N ALA A 206 -17.68 -15.28 -21.85
CA ALA A 206 -18.70 -15.50 -22.88
C ALA A 206 -19.46 -14.22 -23.28
N SER A 207 -19.47 -13.18 -22.44
CA SER A 207 -20.06 -11.87 -22.71
C SER A 207 -19.10 -10.89 -23.40
N LYS A 208 -17.88 -11.34 -23.71
CA LYS A 208 -16.76 -10.53 -24.21
C LYS A 208 -16.21 -9.52 -23.20
N ALA A 209 -16.47 -9.73 -21.91
CA ALA A 209 -15.89 -8.91 -20.85
C ALA A 209 -14.52 -9.44 -20.43
N PRO A 210 -13.54 -8.56 -20.14
CA PRO A 210 -12.24 -8.98 -19.65
C PRO A 210 -12.29 -9.45 -18.19
N ILE A 211 -11.75 -10.64 -17.93
CA ILE A 211 -11.49 -11.19 -16.59
C ILE A 211 -9.99 -11.13 -16.33
N ILE A 212 -9.59 -10.63 -15.15
CA ILE A 212 -8.20 -10.57 -14.70
C ILE A 212 -8.09 -11.34 -13.40
N GLU A 213 -7.16 -12.29 -13.31
CA GLU A 213 -6.88 -13.07 -12.12
C GLU A 213 -5.40 -12.95 -11.76
N THR A 214 -5.10 -13.02 -10.47
CA THR A 214 -3.73 -12.98 -9.95
C THR A 214 -3.55 -14.17 -9.04
N ALA A 215 -2.50 -14.94 -9.28
CA ALA A 215 -2.11 -16.09 -8.48
C ALA A 215 -0.65 -15.95 -8.04
N VAL A 216 -0.35 -16.48 -6.87
CA VAL A 216 1.01 -16.58 -6.34
C VAL A 216 1.29 -18.06 -6.11
N ALA A 217 2.36 -18.57 -6.70
CA ALA A 217 2.84 -19.93 -6.53
C ALA A 217 4.26 -19.91 -5.92
N GLY A 218 4.45 -20.69 -4.86
CA GLY A 218 5.74 -20.92 -4.23
C GLY A 218 5.79 -22.34 -3.66
N LYS A 219 6.99 -22.86 -3.39
CA LYS A 219 7.13 -24.08 -2.59
C LYS A 219 6.90 -23.70 -1.12
N ASP A 220 5.87 -24.29 -0.50
CA ASP A 220 5.69 -24.28 0.96
C ASP A 220 6.76 -25.12 1.67
#